data_AF-A0A978TB84-F1
#
_entry.id   AF-A0A978TB84-F1
#
_cell.length_a   1.000
_cell.length_b   1.000
_cell.length_c   1.000
_cell.angle_alpha   90.00
_cell.angle_beta   90.00
_cell.angle_gamma   90.00
#
_symmetry.space_group_name_H-M   'P 1'
#
loop_
_entity.id
_entity.type
_entity.pdbx_description
1 polymer ?
#
loop_
_entity_poly.entity_id
_entity_poly.type
_entity_poly.pdbx_seq_one_letter_code
_entity_poly.pdbx_strand_id
1 'polypeptide(L)'
;MANVVVIGAGLGGLPAAYELRHFLPPDHSVTLISEHGKFTFIPGLIQVALDLKPLDQIQLDLAPLAQRHGLNWVQGTVTALDPRQRQITVDGQRTLSYDYLTIATGASLAFDRVPGLGPHGGFTQSVCTPDHALQARQAWQEFLANPGPLVVGAAPGAG
;
A
#
# COMPACT_ATOMS: atom_id res chain seq x y z
N MET A 1 -13.98 -19.65 18.20
CA MET A 1 -12.74 -19.15 17.57
C MET A 1 -13.11 -18.64 16.20
N ALA A 2 -12.90 -17.35 15.94
CA ALA A 2 -13.19 -16.73 14.65
C ALA A 2 -11.87 -16.36 13.96
N ASN A 3 -11.81 -16.50 12.64
CA ASN A 3 -10.69 -16.06 11.83
C ASN A 3 -11.01 -14.74 11.12
N VAL A 4 -10.34 -13.66 11.54
CA VAL A 4 -10.49 -12.33 10.95
C VAL A 4 -9.31 -12.06 10.03
N VAL A 5 -9.59 -11.66 8.79
CA VAL A 5 -8.58 -11.32 7.79
C VAL A 5 -8.66 -9.83 7.45
N VAL A 6 -7.50 -9.16 7.41
CA VAL A 6 -7.34 -7.78 6.96
C VAL A 6 -6.49 -7.77 5.70
N ILE A 7 -7.05 -7.30 4.58
CA ILE A 7 -6.33 -7.16 3.31
C ILE A 7 -5.83 -5.72 3.17
N GLY A 8 -4.53 -5.57 3.02
CA GLY A 8 -3.83 -4.30 2.87
C GLY A 8 -3.24 -3.84 4.20
N ALA A 9 -1.93 -3.55 4.22
CA ALA A 9 -1.21 -3.07 5.40
C ALA A 9 -0.82 -1.58 5.27
N GLY A 10 -1.71 -0.77 4.69
CA GLY A 10 -1.56 0.69 4.60
C GLY A 10 -2.04 1.42 5.86
N LEU A 11 -2.31 2.72 5.71
CA LEU A 11 -2.77 3.60 6.79
C LEU A 11 -4.08 3.14 7.46
N GLY A 12 -4.95 2.45 6.73
CA GLY A 12 -6.19 1.90 7.29
C GLY A 12 -6.01 0.50 7.89
N GLY A 13 -5.40 -0.41 7.12
CA GLY A 13 -5.42 -1.83 7.47
C GLY A 13 -4.44 -2.24 8.58
N LEU A 14 -3.26 -1.61 8.65
CA LEU A 14 -2.30 -1.94 9.73
C LEU A 14 -2.85 -1.54 11.12
N PRO A 15 -3.35 -0.30 11.34
CA PRO A 15 -4.01 0.04 12.59
C PRO A 15 -5.25 -0.82 12.86
N ALA A 16 -6.09 -1.09 11.85
CA ALA A 16 -7.26 -1.95 12.02
C ALA A 16 -6.89 -3.36 12.53
N ALA A 17 -5.81 -3.95 12.01
CA ALA A 17 -5.33 -5.25 12.48
C ALA A 17 -4.86 -5.20 13.95
N TYR A 18 -4.16 -4.14 14.35
CA TYR A 18 -3.77 -3.93 15.75
C TYR A 18 -4.98 -3.78 16.68
N GLU A 19 -5.95 -2.95 16.31
CA GLU A 19 -7.17 -2.74 17.10
C GLU A 19 -7.97 -4.04 17.22
N LEU A 20 -8.14 -4.78 16.12
CA LEU A 20 -8.81 -6.08 16.14
C LEU A 20 -8.11 -7.06 17.08
N ARG A 21 -6.78 -7.14 17.04
CA ARG A 21 -6.03 -8.04 17.94
C ARG A 21 -6.06 -7.56 19.39
N HIS A 22 -6.17 -6.26 19.64
CA HIS A 22 -6.34 -5.69 20.97
C HIS A 22 -7.71 -6.00 21.58
N PHE A 23 -8.79 -5.83 20.81
CA PHE A 23 -10.15 -6.02 21.30
C PHE A 23 -10.63 -7.48 21.32
N LEU A 24 -10.11 -8.33 20.43
CA LEU A 24 -10.55 -9.71 20.34
C LEU A 24 -9.88 -10.60 21.40
N PRO A 25 -10.65 -11.51 22.03
CA PRO A 25 -10.06 -12.53 22.90
C PRO A 25 -8.93 -13.33 22.21
N PRO A 26 -7.97 -13.89 22.96
CA PRO A 26 -6.84 -14.64 22.41
C PRO A 26 -7.23 -15.85 21.53
N ASP A 27 -8.41 -16.42 21.76
CA ASP A 27 -8.95 -17.54 20.98
C ASP A 27 -9.46 -17.13 19.58
N HIS A 28 -9.27 -15.88 19.15
CA HIS A 28 -9.56 -15.43 17.79
C HIS A 28 -8.25 -15.07 17.08
N SER A 29 -8.13 -15.47 15.81
CA SER A 29 -6.98 -15.14 14.98
C SER A 29 -7.23 -13.89 14.15
N VAL A 30 -6.19 -13.05 14.03
CA VAL A 30 -6.18 -11.90 13.13
C VAL A 30 -5.03 -12.10 12.15
N THR A 31 -5.36 -12.14 10.86
CA THR A 31 -4.39 -12.29 9.78
C THR A 31 -4.29 -11.00 8.98
N LEU A 32 -3.10 -10.40 8.92
CA LEU A 32 -2.79 -9.25 8.09
C LEU A 32 -2.13 -9.73 6.79
N ILE A 33 -2.70 -9.32 5.66
CA ILE A 33 -2.21 -9.67 4.32
C ILE A 33 -1.80 -8.40 3.59
N SER A 34 -0.64 -8.41 2.94
CA SER A 34 -0.17 -7.29 2.12
C SER A 34 0.77 -7.76 1.02
N GLU A 35 0.66 -7.16 -0.16
CA GLU A 35 1.56 -7.42 -1.28
C GLU A 35 3.00 -6.97 -0.97
N HIS A 36 3.14 -5.90 -0.18
CA HIS A 36 4.42 -5.33 0.22
C HIS A 36 4.83 -5.79 1.62
N GLY A 37 6.13 -6.02 1.80
CA GLY A 37 6.73 -6.36 3.10
C GLY A 37 6.96 -5.15 4.03
N LYS A 38 6.72 -3.92 3.54
CA LYS A 38 6.93 -2.68 4.28
C LYS A 38 5.66 -1.83 4.32
N PHE A 39 5.36 -1.29 5.49
CA PHE A 39 4.45 -0.15 5.62
C PHE A 39 5.16 1.08 5.09
N THR A 40 4.43 1.95 4.39
CA THR A 40 4.92 3.27 3.97
C THR A 40 3.97 4.34 4.48
N PHE A 41 4.51 5.35 5.17
CA PHE A 41 3.75 6.55 5.49
C PHE A 41 3.59 7.40 4.21
N ILE A 42 2.56 7.10 3.42
CA ILE A 42 2.27 7.70 2.12
C ILE A 42 2.37 9.25 2.10
N PRO A 43 1.88 10.00 3.11
CA PRO A 43 2.01 11.47 3.12
C PRO A 43 3.47 11.96 3.10
N GLY A 44 4.43 11.14 3.54
CA GLY A 44 5.86 11.44 3.50
C GLY A 44 6.49 11.34 2.11
N LEU A 45 5.83 10.72 1.13
CA LEU A 45 6.40 10.48 -0.21
C LEU A 45 6.70 11.77 -0.99
N ILE A 46 6.01 12.87 -0.69
CA ILE A 46 6.32 14.19 -1.27
C ILE A 46 7.73 14.64 -0.86
N GLN A 47 8.14 14.41 0.39
CA GLN A 47 9.48 14.75 0.86
C GLN A 47 10.55 13.88 0.19
N VAL A 48 10.22 12.61 -0.09
CA VAL A 48 11.10 11.70 -0.83
C VAL A 48 11.28 12.17 -2.26
N ALA A 49 10.19 12.53 -2.94
CA ALA A 49 10.20 13.02 -4.31
C ALA A 49 10.99 14.33 -4.50
N LEU A 50 11.13 15.14 -3.46
CA LEU A 50 11.90 16.38 -3.49
C LEU A 50 13.31 16.23 -2.91
N ASP A 51 13.76 14.99 -2.65
CA ASP A 51 15.06 14.65 -2.03
C ASP A 51 15.29 15.28 -0.65
N LEU A 52 14.21 15.57 0.09
CA LEU A 52 14.25 16.17 1.43
C LEU A 52 14.32 15.13 2.54
N LYS A 53 13.90 13.89 2.26
CA LYS A 53 13.91 12.78 3.21
C LYS A 53 14.14 11.46 2.48
N PRO A 54 15.00 10.56 2.98
CA PRO A 54 15.16 9.24 2.38
C PRO A 54 13.93 8.35 2.65
N LEU A 55 13.64 7.43 1.73
CA LEU A 55 12.44 6.59 1.76
C LEU A 55 12.37 5.68 3.01
N ASP A 56 13.51 5.17 3.47
CA ASP A 56 13.60 4.30 4.64
C ASP A 56 13.14 4.97 5.94
N GLN A 57 13.30 6.29 6.06
CA GLN A 57 12.81 7.06 7.21
C GLN A 57 11.27 7.16 7.30
N ILE A 58 10.55 6.73 6.26
CA ILE A 58 9.07 6.69 6.26
C ILE A 58 8.53 5.27 6.09
N GLN A 59 9.37 4.25 6.27
CA GLN A 59 9.00 2.85 6.12
C GLN A 59 9.27 2.03 7.38
N LEU A 60 8.45 1.01 7.58
CA LEU A 60 8.60 0.04 8.66
C LEU A 60 8.41 -1.38 8.13
N ASP A 61 9.22 -2.33 8.59
CA ASP A 61 9.09 -3.74 8.20
C ASP A 61 7.84 -4.37 8.86
N LEU A 62 6.96 -4.94 8.05
CA LEU A 62 5.66 -5.44 8.51
C LEU A 62 5.75 -6.78 9.23
N ALA A 63 6.59 -7.71 8.76
CA ALA A 63 6.74 -9.02 9.37
C ALA A 63 7.11 -8.96 10.88
N PRO A 64 8.17 -8.23 11.31
CA PRO A 64 8.50 -8.13 12.73
C PRO A 64 7.45 -7.38 13.54
N LEU A 65 6.77 -6.39 12.93
CA LEU A 65 5.66 -5.67 13.56
C LEU A 65 4.47 -6.60 13.81
N ALA A 66 4.05 -7.35 12.80
CA ALA A 66 2.96 -8.32 12.90
C ALA A 66 3.24 -9.36 13.99
N GLN A 67 4.45 -9.92 14.01
CA GLN A 67 4.87 -10.87 15.04
C GLN A 67 4.80 -10.25 16.45
N ARG A 68 5.34 -9.04 16.63
CA ARG A 68 5.34 -8.34 17.93
C ARG A 68 3.93 -8.12 18.47
N HIS A 69 2.96 -7.90 17.59
CA HIS A 69 1.57 -7.64 17.95
C HIS A 69 0.67 -8.88 17.93
N GLY A 70 1.23 -10.09 17.73
CA GLY A 70 0.45 -11.33 17.72
C GLY A 70 -0.47 -11.48 16.51
N LEU A 71 -0.12 -10.86 15.38
CA LEU A 71 -0.83 -11.00 14.12
C LEU A 71 -0.23 -12.15 13.30
N ASN A 72 -1.09 -12.93 12.64
CA ASN A 72 -0.65 -13.79 11.57
C ASN A 72 -0.27 -12.92 10.36
N TRP A 73 0.92 -13.13 9.80
CA TRP A 73 1.42 -12.36 8.67
C TRP A 73 1.40 -13.19 7.38
N VAL A 74 0.85 -12.62 6.32
CA VAL A 74 0.93 -13.17 4.96
C VAL A 74 1.40 -12.06 4.03
N GLN A 75 2.62 -12.18 3.52
CA GLN A 75 3.06 -11.38 2.40
C GLN A 75 2.60 -12.05 1.10
N GLY A 76 1.82 -11.33 0.31
CA GLY A 76 1.25 -11.83 -0.94
C GLY A 76 0.11 -10.96 -1.43
N THR A 77 -0.22 -11.08 -2.71
CA THR A 77 -1.26 -10.30 -3.37
C THR A 77 -2.57 -11.07 -3.34
N VAL A 78 -3.64 -10.48 -2.81
CA VAL A 78 -4.98 -11.09 -2.93
C VAL A 78 -5.49 -10.87 -4.36
N THR A 79 -5.66 -11.95 -5.10
CA THR A 79 -6.06 -11.93 -6.52
C THR A 79 -7.53 -12.27 -6.75
N ALA A 80 -8.20 -12.91 -5.79
CA ALA A 80 -9.62 -13.22 -5.86
C ALA A 80 -10.29 -13.23 -4.49
N LEU A 81 -11.59 -12.94 -4.47
CA LEU A 81 -12.47 -12.97 -3.31
C LEU A 81 -13.76 -13.71 -3.68
N ASP A 82 -14.04 -14.82 -3.01
CA ASP A 82 -15.34 -15.49 -3.03
C ASP A 82 -16.09 -15.21 -1.71
N PRO A 83 -17.04 -14.26 -1.69
CA PRO A 83 -17.78 -13.92 -0.48
C PRO A 83 -18.83 -14.99 -0.09
N ARG A 84 -19.24 -15.86 -1.03
CA ARG A 84 -20.20 -16.94 -0.74
C ARG A 84 -19.53 -18.06 0.03
N GLN A 85 -18.31 -18.41 -0.38
CA GLN A 85 -17.49 -19.42 0.30
C GLN A 85 -16.63 -18.84 1.43
N ARG A 86 -16.61 -17.52 1.57
CA ARG A 86 -15.77 -16.76 2.51
C ARG A 86 -14.29 -17.11 2.36
N GLN A 87 -13.81 -17.05 1.13
CA GLN A 87 -12.44 -17.40 0.77
C GLN A 87 -11.79 -16.28 -0.03
N ILE A 88 -10.49 -16.16 0.13
CA ILE A 88 -9.63 -15.33 -0.72
C ILE A 88 -8.54 -16.19 -1.33
N THR A 89 -8.09 -15.79 -2.52
CA THR A 89 -6.94 -16.39 -3.18
C THR A 89 -5.76 -15.42 -3.11
N VAL A 90 -4.64 -15.90 -2.60
CA VAL A 90 -3.37 -15.17 -2.49
C VAL A 90 -2.40 -15.72 -3.54
N ASP A 91 -1.78 -14.82 -4.29
CA ASP A 91 -0.82 -15.08 -5.38
C ASP A 91 -1.37 -16.05 -6.45
N GLY A 92 -2.70 -16.15 -6.58
CA GLY A 92 -3.36 -17.06 -7.52
C GLY A 92 -3.27 -18.55 -7.16
N GLN A 93 -2.72 -18.90 -5.99
CA GLN A 93 -2.42 -20.30 -5.64
C GLN A 93 -2.96 -20.69 -4.27
N ARG A 94 -2.76 -19.84 -3.26
CA ARG A 94 -3.09 -20.16 -1.87
C ARG A 94 -4.50 -19.67 -1.54
N THR A 95 -5.37 -20.57 -1.11
CA THR A 95 -6.70 -20.20 -0.63
C THR A 95 -6.72 -20.05 0.89
N LEU A 96 -7.30 -18.96 1.39
CA LEU A 96 -7.51 -18.71 2.82
C LEU A 96 -8.99 -18.49 3.10
N SER A 97 -9.55 -19.25 4.04
CA SER A 97 -10.91 -19.04 4.53
C SER A 97 -10.95 -18.00 5.65
N TYR A 98 -12.05 -17.27 5.77
CA TYR A 98 -12.27 -16.27 6.82
C TYR A 98 -13.70 -16.33 7.38
N ASP A 99 -13.89 -15.85 8.61
CA ASP A 99 -15.21 -15.55 9.15
C ASP A 99 -15.59 -14.10 8.92
N TYR A 100 -14.62 -13.19 9.08
CA TYR A 100 -14.75 -11.76 8.83
C TYR A 100 -13.60 -11.24 7.98
N LEU A 101 -13.90 -10.29 7.10
CA LEU A 101 -12.94 -9.70 6.17
C LEU A 101 -13.00 -8.18 6.24
N THR A 102 -11.84 -7.56 6.47
CA THR A 102 -11.63 -6.12 6.33
C THR A 102 -10.86 -5.85 5.03
N ILE A 103 -11.46 -5.06 4.14
CA ILE A 103 -10.81 -4.64 2.89
C ILE A 103 -10.23 -3.24 3.10
N ALA A 104 -8.90 -3.14 3.08
CA ALA A 104 -8.13 -1.92 3.25
C ALA A 104 -7.03 -1.78 2.18
N THR A 105 -7.35 -2.16 0.94
CA THR A 105 -6.42 -2.26 -0.21
C THR A 105 -5.96 -0.92 -0.78
N GLY A 106 -6.52 0.20 -0.33
CA GLY A 106 -6.21 1.52 -0.89
C GLY A 106 -6.77 1.71 -2.30
N ALA A 107 -6.11 2.56 -3.09
CA ALA A 107 -6.56 2.96 -4.42
C ALA A 107 -5.65 2.39 -5.52
N SER A 108 -6.26 2.06 -6.66
CA SER A 108 -5.53 1.80 -7.90
C SER A 108 -5.33 3.12 -8.65
N LEU A 109 -4.12 3.34 -9.18
CA LEU A 109 -3.76 4.59 -9.86
C LEU A 109 -4.09 4.50 -11.34
N ALA A 110 -5.23 5.10 -11.73
CA ALA A 110 -5.80 5.00 -13.07
C ALA A 110 -5.16 5.98 -14.07
N PHE A 111 -3.84 5.85 -14.30
CA PHE A 111 -3.10 6.70 -15.25
C PHE A 111 -3.56 6.53 -16.70
N ASP A 112 -4.05 5.34 -17.04
CA ASP A 112 -4.60 4.98 -18.36
C ASP A 112 -5.81 5.82 -18.78
N ARG A 113 -6.49 6.47 -17.83
CA ARG A 113 -7.65 7.34 -18.12
C ARG A 113 -7.30 8.64 -18.83
N VAL A 114 -6.05 9.09 -18.77
CA VAL A 114 -5.60 10.31 -19.45
C VAL A 114 -4.38 9.96 -20.30
N PRO A 115 -4.52 9.95 -21.64
CA PRO A 115 -3.40 9.63 -22.52
C PRO A 115 -2.17 10.49 -22.23
N GLY A 116 -1.02 9.85 -22.01
CA GLY A 116 0.23 10.51 -21.66
C GLY A 116 0.39 10.88 -20.18
N LEU A 117 -0.55 10.53 -19.29
CA LEU A 117 -0.40 10.70 -17.85
C LEU A 117 0.39 9.54 -17.23
N GLY A 118 1.11 9.83 -16.16
CA GLY A 118 1.77 8.86 -15.31
C GLY A 118 3.24 8.60 -15.69
N PRO A 119 4.00 7.99 -14.76
CA PRO A 119 5.45 7.84 -14.90
C PRO A 119 5.86 6.71 -15.85
N HIS A 120 4.91 5.87 -16.28
CA HIS A 120 5.17 4.71 -17.14
C HIS A 120 4.53 4.91 -18.51
N GLY A 121 5.36 5.28 -19.50
CA GLY A 121 4.88 5.53 -20.88
C GLY A 121 4.14 6.86 -21.07
N GLY A 122 4.04 7.67 -20.01
CA GLY A 122 3.51 9.04 -20.05
C GLY A 122 4.59 10.11 -19.94
N PHE A 123 4.17 11.35 -19.68
CA PHE A 123 5.00 12.55 -19.64
C PHE A 123 5.05 13.20 -18.24
N THR A 124 4.46 12.58 -17.22
CA THR A 124 4.32 13.18 -15.88
C THR A 124 4.78 12.24 -14.78
N GLN A 125 5.29 12.79 -13.68
CA GLN A 125 5.66 12.01 -12.49
C GLN A 125 4.46 11.80 -11.53
N SER A 126 4.63 10.91 -10.55
CA SER A 126 3.66 10.68 -9.47
C SER A 126 4.38 10.54 -8.13
N VAL A 127 3.68 10.79 -7.03
CA VAL A 127 4.21 10.65 -5.65
C VAL A 127 3.34 9.74 -4.79
N CYS A 128 2.49 8.92 -5.42
CA CYS A 128 1.49 8.10 -4.74
C CYS A 128 2.03 6.74 -4.24
N THR A 129 3.20 6.31 -4.72
CA THR A 129 3.87 5.07 -4.31
C THR A 129 5.36 5.32 -4.05
N PRO A 130 6.06 4.45 -3.30
CA PRO A 130 7.51 4.54 -3.12
C PRO A 130 8.28 4.61 -4.43
N ASP A 131 7.95 3.75 -5.39
CA ASP A 131 8.62 3.69 -6.69
C ASP A 131 8.41 4.99 -7.48
N HIS A 132 7.17 5.48 -7.55
CA HIS A 132 6.90 6.74 -8.25
C HIS A 132 7.62 7.92 -7.58
N ALA A 133 7.66 7.98 -6.25
CA ALA A 133 8.37 9.05 -5.53
C ALA A 133 9.88 9.04 -5.82
N LEU A 134 10.49 7.87 -5.97
CA LEU A 134 11.91 7.76 -6.35
C LEU A 134 12.16 8.19 -7.80
N GLN A 135 11.25 7.88 -8.72
CA GLN A 135 11.31 8.37 -10.12
C GLN A 135 11.09 9.89 -10.19
N ALA A 136 10.13 10.41 -9.42
CA ALA A 136 9.91 11.85 -9.29
C ALA A 136 11.14 12.56 -8.73
N ARG A 137 11.85 11.95 -7.77
CA ARG A 137 13.12 12.46 -7.26
C ARG A 137 14.20 12.54 -8.33
N GLN A 138 14.33 11.52 -9.17
CA GLN A 138 15.26 11.56 -10.29
C GLN A 138 14.92 12.72 -11.25
N ALA A 139 13.65 12.82 -11.66
CA ALA A 139 13.19 13.90 -12.53
C ALA A 139 13.40 15.29 -11.89
N TRP A 140 13.24 15.39 -10.56
CA TRP A 140 13.51 16.61 -9.80
C TRP A 140 15.00 16.99 -9.85
N GLN A 141 15.91 16.04 -9.66
CA GLN A 141 17.36 16.29 -9.78
C GLN A 141 17.77 16.71 -11.20
N GLU A 142 17.20 16.07 -12.22
CA GLU A 142 17.40 16.44 -13.63
C GLU A 142 16.92 17.87 -13.92
N PHE A 143 15.75 18.24 -13.40
CA PHE A 143 15.21 19.60 -13.48
C PHE A 143 16.13 20.63 -12.81
N LEU A 144 16.66 20.34 -11.62
CA LEU A 144 17.58 21.25 -10.94
C LEU A 144 18.89 21.45 -11.72
N ALA A 145 19.38 20.42 -12.41
CA ALA A 145 20.56 20.51 -13.26
C ALA A 145 20.31 21.29 -14.56
N ASN A 146 19.11 21.19 -15.13
CA ASN A 146 18.72 21.87 -16.36
C ASN A 146 17.27 22.41 -16.26
N PRO A 147 17.07 23.60 -15.67
CA PRO A 147 15.75 24.14 -15.41
C PRO A 147 14.92 24.37 -16.68
N GLY A 148 13.62 24.12 -16.58
CA GLY A 148 12.66 24.31 -17.66
C GLY A 148 11.24 24.61 -17.14
N PRO A 149 10.20 24.44 -17.96
CA PRO A 149 8.82 24.55 -17.50
C PRO A 149 8.50 23.48 -16.45
N LEU A 150 7.76 23.87 -15.40
CA LEU A 150 7.27 22.96 -14.37
C LEU A 150 5.74 23.05 -14.30
N VAL A 151 5.07 21.90 -14.30
CA VAL A 151 3.62 21.79 -14.10
C VAL A 151 3.35 20.81 -12.97
N VAL A 152 2.56 21.24 -11.99
CA VAL A 152 2.10 20.44 -10.86
C VAL A 152 0.59 20.58 -10.75
N GLY A 153 -0.12 19.49 -10.52
CA GLY A 153 -1.57 19.51 -10.39
C GLY A 153 -2.15 18.15 -10.03
N ALA A 154 -3.47 18.07 -10.05
CA ALA A 154 -4.24 16.85 -9.87
C ALA A 154 -5.05 16.57 -11.13
N ALA A 155 -5.02 15.32 -11.61
CA ALA A 155 -5.83 14.91 -12.75
C ALA A 155 -7.33 14.87 -12.37
N PRO A 156 -8.26 14.96 -13.35
CA PRO A 156 -9.69 14.81 -13.09
C PRO A 156 -10.01 13.51 -12.37
N GLY A 157 -10.82 13.58 -11.30
CA GLY A 157 -11.19 12.41 -10.50
C GLY A 157 -10.12 11.94 -9.51
N ALA A 158 -9.04 12.71 -9.30
CA ALA A 158 -8.17 12.52 -8.16
C ALA A 158 -8.88 13.01 -6.88
N GLY A 159 -9.54 12.08 -6.16
CA GLY A 159 -10.29 12.34 -4.93
C GLY A 159 -10.91 11.08 -4.35
#